data_AF-A0A352J0V1-F1
#
_entry.id   AF-A0A352J0V1-F1
#
_cell.length_a   1.000
_cell.length_b   1.000
_cell.length_c   1.000
_cell.angle_alpha   90.00
_cell.angle_beta   90.00
_cell.angle_gamma   90.00
#
_symmetry.space_group_name_H-M   'P 1'
#
loop_
_entity.id
_entity.type
_entity.pdbx_description
1 polymer ?
#
loop_
_entity_poly.entity_id
_entity_poly.type
_entity_poly.pdbx_seq_one_letter_code
_entity_poly.pdbx_strand_id
1 'polypeptide(L)'
;ATSKIKTSEDLFALYTRGFRGEALASVAAIAHVELKTRRAEDEMGTGLKIAGSKVESQEAIFCAVGTTISVKNIFFNVPARRKFLKSNETERRNIFTEIERIALVNPEIEFTVIENDVQTMHLPPANLRQRIVQMQGKGINQQLIEINEETTLAKIHGYVSTPQFARKGRANQFFFVNNRYIRHPFFHKAVMTAYEPLISATENPNYFIYFEVEPDTIDVNIHPTKTEVKFENERALWQILMVTVKESLGKFNAIPSIDFDTADAPDIPIFDPSKSTSMPKVNINPDY
;
A
#
# COMPACT_ATOMS: atom_id res chain seq x y z
N ALA A 1 6.08 27.25 -8.91
CA ALA A 1 4.73 27.44 -9.46
C ALA A 1 3.96 26.13 -9.35
N THR A 2 2.71 26.16 -8.87
CA THR A 2 1.85 24.97 -8.74
C THR A 2 0.49 25.25 -9.38
N SER A 3 -0.14 24.24 -9.98
CA SER A 3 -1.54 24.32 -10.43
C SER A 3 -2.52 23.87 -9.35
N LYS A 4 -2.03 23.36 -8.22
CA LYS A 4 -2.82 22.59 -7.22
C LYS A 4 -3.39 23.42 -6.07
N ILE A 5 -2.91 24.65 -5.88
CA ILE A 5 -3.35 25.60 -4.87
C ILE A 5 -3.39 26.96 -5.55
N LYS A 6 -4.52 27.65 -5.45
CA LYS A 6 -4.73 29.00 -6.01
C LYS A 6 -5.00 30.02 -4.90
N THR A 7 -5.50 29.60 -3.75
CA THR A 7 -5.90 30.46 -2.62
C THR A 7 -5.20 30.06 -1.31
N SER A 8 -5.26 30.92 -0.28
CA SER A 8 -4.75 30.60 1.06
C SER A 8 -5.55 29.50 1.76
N GLU A 9 -6.86 29.42 1.49
CA GLU A 9 -7.77 28.42 2.04
C GLU A 9 -7.45 27.00 1.53
N ASP A 10 -6.98 26.87 0.28
CA ASP A 10 -6.53 25.61 -0.32
C ASP A 10 -5.35 24.96 0.46
N LEU A 11 -4.62 25.74 1.29
CA LEU A 11 -3.55 25.22 2.16
C LEU A 11 -4.11 24.38 3.33
N PHE A 12 -5.35 24.63 3.71
CA PHE A 12 -6.06 23.94 4.80
C PHE A 12 -6.96 22.80 4.26
N ALA A 13 -7.28 22.80 2.97
CA ALA A 13 -8.06 21.75 2.27
C ALA A 13 -7.16 20.86 1.37
N LEU A 14 -6.13 20.23 1.94
CA LEU A 14 -5.11 19.50 1.19
C LEU A 14 -5.58 18.11 0.68
N TYR A 15 -6.42 18.10 -0.35
CA TYR A 15 -6.77 16.87 -1.08
C TYR A 15 -5.71 16.45 -2.12
N THR A 16 -4.70 17.28 -2.37
CA THR A 16 -3.70 17.03 -3.44
C THR A 16 -2.32 16.67 -2.91
N ARG A 17 -1.63 15.78 -3.62
CA ARG A 17 -0.24 15.39 -3.30
C ARG A 17 0.73 16.48 -3.77
N GLY A 18 1.16 17.30 -2.81
CA GLY A 18 2.20 18.32 -2.97
C GLY A 18 1.67 19.66 -3.48
N PHE A 19 2.10 20.75 -2.86
CA PHE A 19 1.55 22.09 -3.10
C PHE A 19 2.58 23.17 -3.39
N ARG A 20 3.87 22.92 -3.15
CA ARG A 20 4.90 23.97 -3.27
C ARG A 20 5.34 24.24 -4.71
N GLY A 21 5.08 23.31 -5.64
CA GLY A 21 5.53 23.45 -7.03
C GLY A 21 7.06 23.44 -7.20
N GLU A 22 7.78 22.93 -6.19
CA GLU A 22 9.24 22.94 -6.12
C GLU A 22 9.88 21.60 -6.54
N ALA A 23 9.11 20.52 -6.59
CA ALA A 23 9.64 19.16 -6.73
C ALA A 23 10.42 18.99 -8.04
N LEU A 24 9.78 19.25 -9.19
CA LEU A 24 10.42 19.08 -10.49
C LEU A 24 11.55 20.09 -10.70
N ALA A 25 11.40 21.33 -10.22
CA ALA A 25 12.45 22.34 -10.27
C ALA A 25 13.69 21.92 -9.46
N SER A 26 13.48 21.36 -8.26
CA SER A 26 14.55 20.88 -7.38
C SER A 26 15.30 19.71 -8.01
N VAL A 27 14.58 18.79 -8.67
CA VAL A 27 15.19 17.67 -9.40
C VAL A 27 15.98 18.18 -10.62
N ALA A 28 15.39 19.08 -11.40
CA ALA A 28 16.03 19.65 -12.59
C ALA A 28 17.30 20.47 -12.27
N ALA A 29 17.40 21.02 -11.06
CA ALA A 29 18.59 21.74 -10.60
C ALA A 29 19.83 20.85 -10.42
N ILE A 30 19.63 19.54 -10.23
CA ILE A 30 20.69 18.60 -9.85
C ILE A 30 20.84 17.42 -10.81
N ALA A 31 20.07 17.36 -11.88
CA ALA A 31 20.03 16.23 -12.81
C ALA A 31 19.86 16.71 -14.26
N HIS A 32 20.01 15.77 -15.20
CA HIS A 32 19.53 15.94 -16.57
C HIS A 32 18.11 15.41 -16.63
N VAL A 33 17.16 16.25 -16.97
CA VAL A 33 15.73 15.91 -17.02
C VAL A 33 15.24 16.02 -18.46
N GLU A 34 14.64 14.95 -18.95
CA GLU A 34 13.88 14.94 -20.20
C GLU A 34 12.40 14.76 -19.85
N LEU A 35 11.55 15.68 -20.31
CA LEU A 35 10.11 15.62 -20.15
C LEU A 35 9.44 15.57 -21.51
N LYS A 36 8.51 14.64 -21.68
CA LYS A 36 7.62 14.54 -22.85
C LYS A 36 6.20 14.57 -22.32
N THR A 37 5.35 15.45 -22.84
CA THR A 37 3.96 15.54 -22.40
C THR A 37 3.04 15.89 -23.56
N ARG A 38 1.84 15.29 -23.58
CA ARG A 38 0.78 15.63 -24.54
C ARG A 38 -0.59 15.42 -23.89
N ARG A 39 -1.47 16.41 -24.01
CA ARG A 39 -2.87 16.28 -23.58
C ARG A 39 -3.67 15.53 -24.64
N ALA A 40 -4.82 14.99 -24.28
CA ALA A 40 -5.62 14.19 -25.20
C ALA A 40 -6.13 15.01 -26.39
N GLU A 41 -6.43 16.29 -26.15
CA GLU A 41 -6.91 17.25 -27.13
C GLU A 41 -5.84 17.81 -28.09
N ASP A 42 -4.55 17.61 -27.79
CA ASP A 42 -3.45 18.16 -28.59
C ASP A 42 -2.95 17.16 -29.64
N GLU A 43 -2.78 17.60 -30.89
CA GLU A 43 -2.19 16.79 -31.97
C GLU A 43 -0.69 16.54 -31.78
N MET A 44 0.03 17.52 -31.23
CA MET A 44 1.46 17.43 -30.92
C MET A 44 1.72 17.59 -29.43
N GLY A 45 2.74 16.89 -28.93
CA GLY A 45 3.24 17.03 -27.58
C GLY A 45 4.36 18.05 -27.47
N THR A 46 4.79 18.32 -26.24
CA THR A 46 5.97 19.13 -25.93
C THR A 46 7.08 18.24 -25.39
N GLY A 47 8.27 18.36 -26.00
CA GLY A 47 9.52 17.78 -25.52
C GLY A 47 10.39 18.86 -24.88
N LEU A 48 10.87 18.60 -23.67
CA LEU A 48 11.67 19.55 -22.90
C LEU A 48 12.92 18.85 -22.36
N LYS A 49 14.08 19.49 -22.52
CA LYS A 49 15.36 19.05 -21.94
C LYS A 49 15.87 20.13 -20.99
N ILE A 50 16.19 19.73 -19.77
CA ILE A 50 16.71 20.62 -18.72
C ILE A 50 17.96 20.00 -18.10
N ALA A 51 19.01 20.80 -17.93
CA ALA A 51 20.19 20.42 -17.17
C ALA A 51 20.56 21.53 -16.17
N GLY A 52 20.63 21.21 -14.89
CA GLY A 52 21.03 22.17 -13.85
C GLY A 52 20.16 23.44 -13.82
N SER A 53 18.84 23.27 -13.90
CA SER A 53 17.82 24.35 -14.03
C SER A 53 17.86 25.18 -15.31
N LYS A 54 18.74 24.87 -16.26
CA LYS A 54 18.78 25.53 -17.57
C LYS A 54 17.99 24.73 -18.59
N VAL A 55 17.00 25.36 -19.23
CA VAL A 55 16.31 24.78 -20.39
C VAL A 55 17.28 24.73 -21.56
N GLU A 56 17.59 23.53 -22.03
CA GLU A 56 18.49 23.30 -23.16
C GLU A 56 17.73 23.28 -24.48
N SER A 57 16.55 22.64 -24.50
CA SER A 57 15.65 22.66 -25.65
C SER A 57 14.20 22.52 -25.23
N GLN A 58 13.31 23.12 -26.02
CA GLN A 58 11.87 22.99 -25.93
C GLN A 58 11.31 22.91 -27.35
N GLU A 59 10.73 21.78 -27.72
CA GLU A 59 10.36 21.46 -29.09
C GLU A 59 8.98 20.79 -29.14
N ALA A 60 8.26 20.97 -30.25
CA ALA A 60 7.08 20.17 -30.54
C ALA A 60 7.51 18.76 -30.96
N ILE A 61 6.88 17.73 -30.39
CA ILE A 61 7.24 16.33 -30.64
C ILE A 61 5.99 15.47 -30.85
N PHE A 62 6.16 14.34 -31.52
CA PHE A 62 5.19 13.25 -31.50
C PHE A 62 5.43 12.36 -30.28
N CYS A 63 4.41 12.21 -29.43
CA CYS A 63 4.42 11.28 -28.30
C CYS A 63 3.01 10.78 -27.96
N ALA A 64 2.91 9.73 -27.14
CA ALA A 64 1.63 9.27 -26.61
C ALA A 64 0.98 10.34 -25.70
N VAL A 65 -0.34 10.24 -25.51
CA VAL A 65 -1.06 11.04 -24.50
C VAL A 65 -0.51 10.68 -23.12
N GLY A 66 -0.33 11.69 -22.26
CA GLY A 66 0.22 11.53 -20.92
C GLY A 66 1.54 12.26 -20.75
N THR A 67 2.30 11.88 -19.73
CA THR A 67 3.58 12.52 -19.40
C THR A 67 4.64 11.46 -19.08
N THR A 68 5.82 11.61 -19.65
CA THR A 68 7.01 10.82 -19.36
C THR A 68 8.09 11.74 -18.85
N ILE A 69 8.68 11.40 -17.70
CA ILE A 69 9.80 12.13 -17.11
C ILE A 69 10.96 11.15 -16.96
N SER A 70 12.09 11.50 -17.56
CA SER A 70 13.35 10.76 -17.42
C SER A 70 14.35 11.63 -16.67
N VAL A 71 14.87 11.11 -15.55
CA VAL A 71 15.87 11.78 -14.71
C VAL A 71 17.17 11.00 -14.79
N LYS A 72 18.21 11.62 -15.36
CA LYS A 72 19.52 11.02 -15.61
C LYS A 72 20.61 11.78 -14.85
N ASN A 73 21.68 11.07 -14.46
CA ASN A 73 22.86 11.64 -13.84
C ASN A 73 22.53 12.53 -12.61
N ILE A 74 21.76 12.01 -11.66
CA ILE A 74 21.42 12.73 -10.42
C ILE A 74 22.72 13.13 -9.69
N PHE A 75 22.78 14.39 -9.25
CA PHE A 75 23.92 15.05 -8.62
C PHE A 75 25.15 15.27 -9.50
N PHE A 76 25.02 15.28 -10.85
CA PHE A 76 26.17 15.49 -11.75
C PHE A 76 26.94 16.79 -11.48
N ASN A 77 26.23 17.86 -11.10
CA ASN A 77 26.77 19.20 -10.81
C ASN A 77 26.88 19.49 -9.30
N VAL A 78 26.64 18.51 -8.42
CA VAL A 78 26.79 18.65 -6.96
C VAL A 78 27.60 17.49 -6.36
N PRO A 79 28.94 17.47 -6.54
CA PRO A 79 29.79 16.34 -6.16
C PRO A 79 29.71 15.97 -4.68
N ALA A 80 29.56 16.96 -3.80
CA ALA A 80 29.42 16.73 -2.37
C ALA A 80 28.19 15.86 -2.07
N ARG A 81 27.02 16.18 -2.66
CA ARG A 81 25.78 15.38 -2.50
C ARG A 81 25.90 13.99 -3.11
N ARG A 82 26.60 13.87 -4.25
CA ARG A 82 26.85 12.57 -4.88
C ARG A 82 27.58 11.59 -3.95
N LYS A 83 28.49 12.09 -3.10
CA LYS A 83 29.20 11.28 -2.09
C LYS A 83 28.30 10.78 -0.95
N PHE A 84 27.12 11.36 -0.75
CA PHE A 84 26.15 10.91 0.27
C PHE A 84 25.24 9.79 -0.23
N LEU A 85 25.27 9.44 -1.51
CA LEU A 85 24.57 8.26 -2.01
C LEU A 85 25.10 7.02 -1.29
N LYS A 86 24.19 6.21 -0.76
CA LYS A 86 24.55 4.91 -0.18
C LYS A 86 24.80 3.88 -1.29
N SER A 87 24.96 2.61 -0.91
CA SER A 87 25.05 1.54 -1.90
C SER A 87 23.81 1.49 -2.79
N ASN A 88 23.97 1.03 -4.03
CA ASN A 88 22.86 0.84 -4.98
C ASN A 88 21.71 0.03 -4.38
N GLU A 89 22.02 -1.02 -3.61
CA GLU A 89 21.00 -1.84 -2.93
C GLU A 89 20.21 -1.04 -1.88
N THR A 90 20.89 -0.15 -1.14
CA THR A 90 20.23 0.68 -0.13
C THR A 90 19.28 1.69 -0.78
N GLU A 91 19.73 2.38 -1.82
CA GLU A 91 18.89 3.34 -2.53
C GLU A 91 17.74 2.65 -3.26
N ARG A 92 18.00 1.48 -3.86
CA ARG A 92 16.95 0.62 -4.41
C ARG A 92 15.89 0.29 -3.37
N ARG A 93 16.28 -0.14 -2.17
CA ARG A 93 15.33 -0.43 -1.08
C ARG A 93 14.51 0.81 -0.69
N ASN A 94 15.12 1.98 -0.67
CA ASN A 94 14.42 3.24 -0.40
C ASN A 94 13.37 3.55 -1.49
N ILE A 95 13.73 3.38 -2.77
CA ILE A 95 12.82 3.58 -3.92
C ILE A 95 11.63 2.63 -3.82
N PHE A 96 11.88 1.33 -3.61
CA PHE A 96 10.80 0.33 -3.48
C PHE A 96 9.89 0.59 -2.28
N THR A 97 10.45 1.06 -1.16
CA THR A 97 9.64 1.46 0.01
C THR A 97 8.69 2.61 -0.32
N GLU A 98 9.12 3.56 -1.16
CA GLU A 98 8.26 4.67 -1.57
C GLU A 98 7.20 4.24 -2.60
N ILE A 99 7.57 3.38 -3.55
CA ILE A 99 6.62 2.77 -4.50
C ILE A 99 5.54 2.00 -3.74
N GLU A 100 5.91 1.22 -2.73
CA GLU A 100 4.99 0.47 -1.89
C GLU A 100 3.96 1.39 -1.20
N ARG A 101 4.41 2.50 -0.61
CA ARG A 101 3.49 3.48 0.02
C ARG A 101 2.53 4.11 -0.98
N ILE A 102 3.00 4.36 -2.21
CA ILE A 102 2.17 4.93 -3.27
C ILE A 102 1.19 3.87 -3.80
N ALA A 103 1.61 2.64 -3.98
CA ALA A 103 0.75 1.57 -4.51
C ALA A 103 -0.34 1.18 -3.51
N LEU A 104 -0.05 1.16 -2.20
CA LEU A 104 -0.99 0.75 -1.15
C LEU A 104 -2.21 1.68 -1.01
N VAL A 105 -2.08 2.96 -1.35
CA VAL A 105 -3.20 3.93 -1.30
C VAL A 105 -3.90 4.15 -2.66
N ASN A 106 -3.40 3.53 -3.74
CA ASN A 106 -4.00 3.64 -5.08
C ASN A 106 -4.18 2.22 -5.68
N PRO A 107 -5.01 1.35 -5.07
CA PRO A 107 -5.22 -0.02 -5.53
C PRO A 107 -5.79 -0.11 -6.95
N GLU A 108 -6.49 0.92 -7.42
CA GLU A 108 -7.09 1.03 -8.74
C GLU A 108 -6.11 1.39 -9.87
N ILE A 109 -4.91 1.87 -9.55
CA ILE A 109 -3.91 2.30 -10.54
C ILE A 109 -2.94 1.16 -10.84
N GLU A 110 -2.67 0.89 -12.11
CA GLU A 110 -1.63 -0.07 -12.50
C GLU A 110 -0.22 0.47 -12.25
N PHE A 111 0.67 -0.35 -11.68
CA PHE A 111 2.09 -0.03 -11.55
C PHE A 111 2.96 -1.11 -12.16
N THR A 112 3.97 -0.68 -12.93
CA THR A 112 5.01 -1.55 -13.48
C THR A 112 6.38 -0.96 -13.14
N VAL A 113 7.25 -1.79 -12.55
CA VAL A 113 8.64 -1.43 -12.27
C VAL A 113 9.55 -2.34 -13.08
N ILE A 114 10.43 -1.73 -13.86
CA ILE A 114 11.42 -2.41 -14.69
C ILE A 114 12.80 -1.94 -14.21
N GLU A 115 13.66 -2.89 -13.85
CA GLU A 115 15.05 -2.66 -13.48
C GLU A 115 15.94 -3.41 -14.47
N ASN A 116 16.79 -2.68 -15.21
CA ASN A 116 17.71 -3.26 -16.20
C ASN A 116 17.00 -4.23 -17.17
N ASP A 117 15.91 -3.76 -17.78
CA ASP A 117 15.06 -4.51 -18.72
C ASP A 117 14.30 -5.71 -18.14
N VAL A 118 14.43 -5.96 -16.83
CA VAL A 118 13.68 -7.01 -16.13
C VAL A 118 12.50 -6.38 -15.38
N GLN A 119 11.29 -6.87 -15.65
CA GLN A 119 10.11 -6.48 -14.88
C GLN A 119 10.19 -7.06 -13.47
N THR A 120 10.54 -6.23 -12.49
CA THR A 120 10.71 -6.65 -11.09
C THR A 120 9.44 -6.54 -10.28
N MET A 121 8.48 -5.73 -10.74
CA MET A 121 7.16 -5.60 -10.11
C MET A 121 6.10 -5.29 -11.16
N HIS A 122 4.96 -5.96 -11.06
CA HIS A 122 3.75 -5.66 -11.83
C HIS A 122 2.53 -5.79 -10.94
N LEU A 123 1.77 -4.70 -10.86
CA LEU A 123 0.66 -4.50 -9.95
C LEU A 123 -0.56 -4.05 -10.76
N PRO A 124 -1.35 -4.97 -11.33
CA PRO A 124 -2.56 -4.62 -12.06
C PRO A 124 -3.58 -3.92 -11.13
N PRO A 125 -4.56 -3.20 -11.69
CA PRO A 125 -5.67 -2.64 -10.90
C PRO A 125 -6.36 -3.73 -10.07
N ALA A 126 -6.66 -3.41 -8.82
CA ALA A 126 -7.19 -4.35 -7.85
C ALA A 126 -8.01 -3.65 -6.76
N ASN A 127 -8.66 -4.42 -5.88
CA ASN A 127 -9.14 -3.88 -4.62
C ASN A 127 -8.02 -3.80 -3.57
N LEU A 128 -8.28 -3.13 -2.44
CA LEU A 128 -7.28 -2.90 -1.39
C LEU A 128 -6.66 -4.21 -0.87
N ARG A 129 -7.47 -5.23 -0.57
CA ARG A 129 -6.98 -6.53 -0.08
C ARG A 129 -6.03 -7.17 -1.10
N GLN A 130 -6.43 -7.23 -2.36
CA GLN A 130 -5.63 -7.79 -3.45
C GLN A 130 -4.34 -6.99 -3.67
N ARG A 131 -4.38 -5.66 -3.58
CA ARG A 131 -3.18 -4.81 -3.66
C ARG A 131 -2.19 -5.13 -2.54
N ILE A 132 -2.67 -5.30 -1.30
CA ILE A 132 -1.83 -5.73 -0.17
C ILE A 132 -1.19 -7.10 -0.46
N VAL A 133 -1.98 -8.06 -0.98
CA VAL A 133 -1.47 -9.40 -1.33
C VAL A 133 -0.40 -9.35 -2.43
N GLN A 134 -0.59 -8.51 -3.45
CA GLN A 134 0.40 -8.33 -4.52
C GLN A 134 1.70 -7.71 -4.00
N MET A 135 1.62 -6.76 -3.06
CA MET A 135 2.79 -6.12 -2.46
C MET A 135 3.54 -7.04 -1.49
N GLN A 136 2.82 -7.77 -0.64
CA GLN A 136 3.41 -8.54 0.46
C GLN A 136 3.62 -10.02 0.14
N GLY A 137 3.08 -10.49 -1.00
CA GLY A 137 3.08 -11.87 -1.41
C GLY A 137 1.86 -12.66 -0.95
N LYS A 138 1.61 -13.80 -1.61
CA LYS A 138 0.40 -14.63 -1.44
C LYS A 138 0.15 -15.08 -0.01
N GLY A 139 1.21 -15.29 0.78
CA GLY A 139 1.12 -15.77 2.15
C GLY A 139 0.31 -14.85 3.08
N ILE A 140 0.24 -13.54 2.81
CA ILE A 140 -0.47 -12.62 3.69
C ILE A 140 -1.99 -12.79 3.61
N ASN A 141 -2.54 -13.30 2.49
CA ASN A 141 -3.99 -13.22 2.23
C ASN A 141 -4.85 -13.92 3.29
N GLN A 142 -4.37 -15.07 3.79
CA GLN A 142 -5.06 -15.85 4.83
C GLN A 142 -4.91 -15.24 6.22
N GLN A 143 -4.05 -14.24 6.36
CA GLN A 143 -3.68 -13.61 7.63
C GLN A 143 -4.43 -12.29 7.84
N LEU A 144 -5.09 -11.74 6.81
CA LEU A 144 -5.71 -10.43 6.88
C LEU A 144 -7.10 -10.50 7.54
N ILE A 145 -7.21 -9.86 8.69
CA ILE A 145 -8.46 -9.56 9.39
C ILE A 145 -8.85 -8.14 9.01
N GLU A 146 -10.07 -7.96 8.52
CA GLU A 146 -10.60 -6.64 8.18
C GLU A 146 -10.95 -5.84 9.44
N ILE A 147 -10.62 -4.56 9.39
CA ILE A 147 -11.11 -3.55 10.33
C ILE A 147 -11.91 -2.53 9.53
N ASN A 148 -13.05 -2.12 10.07
CA ASN A 148 -13.87 -1.07 9.49
C ASN A 148 -14.76 -0.49 10.59
N GLU A 149 -14.51 0.76 10.95
CA GLU A 149 -15.25 1.49 11.96
C GLU A 149 -15.44 2.93 11.47
N GLU A 150 -16.67 3.45 11.60
CA GLU A 150 -17.01 4.80 11.18
C GLU A 150 -17.62 5.55 12.36
N THR A 151 -17.00 6.68 12.73
CA THR A 151 -17.41 7.53 13.84
C THR A 151 -17.53 8.97 13.38
N THR A 152 -18.06 9.84 14.23
CA THR A 152 -18.11 11.29 13.95
C THR A 152 -16.73 11.95 13.83
N LEU A 153 -15.66 11.31 14.33
CA LEU A 153 -14.30 11.86 14.29
C LEU A 153 -13.51 11.38 13.07
N ALA A 154 -13.72 10.14 12.68
CA ALA A 154 -12.96 9.48 11.61
C ALA A 154 -13.63 8.19 11.18
N LYS A 155 -13.32 7.78 9.94
CA LYS A 155 -13.45 6.39 9.49
C LYS A 155 -12.09 5.71 9.54
N ILE A 156 -12.01 4.59 10.25
CA ILE A 156 -10.82 3.76 10.37
C ILE A 156 -11.11 2.44 9.66
N HIS A 157 -10.35 2.15 8.61
CA HIS A 157 -10.54 0.93 7.83
C HIS A 157 -9.21 0.30 7.40
N GLY A 158 -9.26 -0.93 6.88
CA GLY A 158 -8.11 -1.64 6.36
C GLY A 158 -7.97 -3.04 6.94
N TYR A 159 -6.72 -3.47 7.18
CA TYR A 159 -6.44 -4.84 7.60
C TYR A 159 -5.36 -4.92 8.67
N VAL A 160 -5.51 -5.90 9.57
CA VAL A 160 -4.49 -6.30 10.55
C VAL A 160 -4.21 -7.79 10.42
N SER A 161 -3.01 -8.26 10.76
CA SER A 161 -2.67 -9.68 10.65
C SER A 161 -3.18 -10.51 11.82
N THR A 162 -3.56 -11.77 11.62
CA THR A 162 -3.87 -12.65 12.75
C THR A 162 -2.66 -12.79 13.70
N PRO A 163 -2.89 -13.03 15.01
CA PRO A 163 -1.81 -13.13 16.00
C PRO A 163 -0.74 -14.18 15.67
N GLN A 164 -1.13 -15.30 15.03
CA GLN A 164 -0.22 -16.42 14.70
C GLN A 164 0.88 -16.02 13.71
N PHE A 165 0.69 -14.93 12.96
CA PHE A 165 1.65 -14.43 11.98
C PHE A 165 2.38 -13.16 12.44
N ALA A 166 2.28 -12.82 13.72
CA ALA A 166 3.15 -11.81 14.31
C ALA A 166 4.61 -12.29 14.23
N ARG A 167 5.53 -11.37 13.91
CA ARG A 167 6.93 -11.71 13.62
C ARG A 167 7.86 -11.10 14.64
N LYS A 168 8.94 -11.81 14.97
CA LYS A 168 10.10 -11.26 15.67
C LYS A 168 10.89 -10.42 14.67
N GLY A 169 10.92 -9.10 14.86
CA GLY A 169 11.64 -8.16 14.00
C GLY A 169 10.73 -7.26 13.15
N ARG A 170 11.14 -6.98 11.91
CA ARG A 170 10.49 -5.98 11.05
C ARG A 170 9.16 -6.50 10.49
N ALA A 171 8.06 -5.99 11.03
CA ALA A 171 6.73 -6.19 10.50
C ALA A 171 6.36 -5.11 9.46
N ASN A 172 5.36 -5.41 8.65
CA ASN A 172 4.79 -4.51 7.66
C ASN A 172 3.72 -3.65 8.33
N GLN A 173 4.08 -2.41 8.62
CA GLN A 173 3.33 -1.53 9.50
C GLN A 173 3.07 -0.20 8.80
N PHE A 174 1.84 -0.03 8.35
CA PHE A 174 1.42 1.11 7.56
C PHE A 174 0.21 1.77 8.18
N PHE A 175 0.38 3.05 8.51
CA PHE A 175 -0.71 3.97 8.75
C PHE A 175 -0.81 4.93 7.58
N PHE A 176 -2.03 5.20 7.16
CA PHE A 176 -2.35 6.23 6.18
C PHE A 176 -3.41 7.15 6.75
N VAL A 177 -3.28 8.45 6.53
CA VAL A 177 -4.35 9.43 6.80
C VAL A 177 -4.63 10.21 5.52
N ASN A 178 -5.87 10.19 5.04
CA ASN A 178 -6.27 10.83 3.78
C ASN A 178 -5.27 10.52 2.63
N ASN A 179 -4.98 9.23 2.45
CA ASN A 179 -4.01 8.70 1.47
C ASN A 179 -2.55 9.16 1.65
N ARG A 180 -2.14 9.64 2.83
CA ARG A 180 -0.74 9.97 3.17
C ARG A 180 -0.18 8.95 4.14
N TYR A 181 0.96 8.35 3.80
CA TYR A 181 1.70 7.50 4.74
C TYR A 181 2.17 8.30 5.95
N ILE A 182 1.94 7.78 7.15
CA ILE A 182 2.41 8.37 8.39
C ILE A 182 3.12 7.35 9.27
N ARG A 183 3.98 7.85 10.14
CA ARG A 183 4.51 7.12 11.29
C ARG A 183 3.94 7.76 12.54
N HIS A 184 3.24 6.96 13.33
CA HIS A 184 2.56 7.48 14.50
C HIS A 184 2.78 6.54 15.69
N PRO A 185 3.83 6.78 16.52
CA PRO A 185 4.18 5.91 17.64
C PRO A 185 3.03 5.71 18.63
N PHE A 186 2.20 6.72 18.83
CA PHE A 186 1.06 6.63 19.72
C PHE A 186 -0.03 5.69 19.19
N PHE A 187 -0.34 5.72 17.88
CA PHE A 187 -1.30 4.79 17.27
C PHE A 187 -0.73 3.38 17.16
N HIS A 188 0.58 3.26 16.90
CA HIS A 188 1.24 1.96 16.98
C HIS A 188 1.05 1.32 18.36
N LYS A 189 1.19 2.08 19.46
CA LYS A 189 0.90 1.58 20.81
C LYS A 189 -0.55 1.11 20.96
N ALA A 190 -1.53 1.80 20.35
CA ALA A 190 -2.93 1.37 20.38
C ALA A 190 -3.11 -0.03 19.78
N VAL A 191 -2.51 -0.26 18.61
CA VAL A 191 -2.52 -1.58 17.96
C VAL A 191 -1.83 -2.60 18.87
N MET A 192 -0.63 -2.30 19.38
CA MET A 192 0.10 -3.23 20.25
C MET A 192 -0.68 -3.60 21.51
N THR A 193 -1.36 -2.65 22.16
CA THR A 193 -2.21 -2.91 23.33
C THR A 193 -3.38 -3.84 23.00
N ALA A 194 -3.96 -3.74 21.80
CA ALA A 194 -5.00 -4.68 21.36
C ALA A 194 -4.45 -6.11 21.13
N TYR A 195 -3.18 -6.24 20.74
CA TYR A 195 -2.51 -7.52 20.51
C TYR A 195 -1.83 -8.11 21.75
N GLU A 196 -1.56 -7.32 22.79
CA GLU A 196 -0.82 -7.71 23.99
C GLU A 196 -1.28 -9.03 24.63
N PRO A 197 -2.59 -9.37 24.70
CA PRO A 197 -3.02 -10.65 25.25
C PRO A 197 -2.75 -11.86 24.33
N LEU A 198 -2.39 -11.64 23.07
CA LEU A 198 -2.42 -12.64 21.99
C LEU A 198 -1.03 -12.95 21.41
N ILE A 199 -0.04 -12.08 21.60
CA ILE A 199 1.31 -12.23 21.04
C ILE A 199 2.37 -11.94 22.11
N SER A 200 3.60 -12.40 21.91
CA SER A 200 4.70 -12.07 22.82
C SER A 200 5.13 -10.61 22.71
N ALA A 201 5.70 -10.06 23.78
CA ALA A 201 6.21 -8.68 23.80
C ALA A 201 7.32 -8.38 22.76
N THR A 202 7.93 -9.42 22.17
CA THR A 202 8.98 -9.29 21.14
C THR A 202 8.44 -9.36 19.71
N GLU A 203 7.17 -9.72 19.56
CA GLU A 203 6.51 -9.90 18.28
C GLU A 203 5.77 -8.65 17.85
N ASN A 204 5.67 -8.47 16.53
CA ASN A 204 5.00 -7.34 15.92
C ASN A 204 3.99 -7.84 14.88
N PRO A 205 2.72 -7.39 14.93
CA PRO A 205 1.75 -7.70 13.91
C PRO A 205 2.00 -6.84 12.67
N ASN A 206 1.54 -7.35 11.52
CA ASN A 206 1.44 -6.55 10.30
C ASN A 206 0.09 -5.81 10.32
N TYR A 207 0.08 -4.57 9.84
CA TYR A 207 -1.14 -3.80 9.73
C TYR A 207 -1.06 -2.78 8.59
N PHE A 208 -2.22 -2.54 7.97
CA PHE A 208 -2.46 -1.62 6.88
C PHE A 208 -3.73 -0.84 7.23
N ILE A 209 -3.57 0.27 7.94
CA ILE A 209 -4.67 0.99 8.59
C ILE A 209 -4.79 2.37 7.96
N TYR A 210 -6.01 2.72 7.56
CA TYR A 210 -6.35 3.93 6.83
C TYR A 210 -7.33 4.75 7.68
N PHE A 211 -6.97 5.99 7.92
CA PHE A 211 -7.80 7.00 8.53
C PHE A 211 -8.33 7.93 7.44
N GLU A 212 -9.65 8.06 7.37
CA GLU A 212 -10.32 9.14 6.66
C GLU A 212 -10.84 10.12 7.71
N VAL A 213 -10.36 11.36 7.65
CA VAL A 213 -10.66 12.43 8.61
C VAL A 213 -10.88 13.74 7.87
N GLU A 214 -11.61 14.66 8.49
CA GLU A 214 -11.75 16.00 7.94
C GLU A 214 -10.37 16.70 7.89
N PRO A 215 -9.98 17.30 6.74
CA PRO A 215 -8.63 17.86 6.57
C PRO A 215 -8.23 18.95 7.56
N ASP A 216 -9.20 19.69 8.11
CA ASP A 216 -9.00 20.75 9.10
C ASP A 216 -8.70 20.22 10.50
N THR A 217 -9.08 18.97 10.81
CA THR A 217 -8.78 18.30 12.09
C THR A 217 -7.37 17.74 12.19
N ILE A 218 -6.56 17.89 11.14
CA ILE A 218 -5.17 17.42 11.08
C ILE A 218 -4.18 18.50 10.65
N ASP A 219 -3.01 18.52 11.29
CA ASP A 219 -1.87 19.34 10.86
C ASP A 219 -0.77 18.45 10.27
N VAL A 220 -0.56 18.59 8.96
CA VAL A 220 0.44 17.84 8.18
C VAL A 220 1.77 18.59 8.00
N ASN A 221 1.90 19.81 8.51
CA ASN A 221 3.06 20.69 8.31
C ASN A 221 4.03 20.69 9.50
N ILE A 222 4.17 19.56 10.19
CA ILE A 222 4.93 19.47 11.45
C ILE A 222 6.38 19.02 11.24
N HIS A 223 6.63 18.14 10.28
CA HIS A 223 7.97 17.60 10.01
C HIS A 223 8.42 17.83 8.55
N PRO A 224 9.71 18.08 8.27
CA PRO A 224 10.23 18.29 6.91
C PRO A 224 9.89 17.18 5.90
N THR A 225 9.85 15.92 6.35
CA THR A 225 9.46 14.76 5.52
C THR A 225 7.94 14.56 5.42
N LYS A 226 7.13 15.30 6.18
CA LYS A 226 5.66 15.22 6.23
C LYS A 226 5.12 13.81 6.51
N THR A 227 5.91 13.00 7.23
CA THR A 227 5.55 11.65 7.67
C THR A 227 4.91 11.64 9.07
N GLU A 228 4.93 12.78 9.75
CA GLU A 228 4.28 12.99 11.04
C GLU A 228 3.12 13.94 10.83
N VAL A 229 2.00 13.64 11.48
CA VAL A 229 0.75 14.39 11.41
C VAL A 229 0.21 14.50 12.83
N LYS A 230 -0.27 15.67 13.21
CA LYS A 230 -0.94 15.88 14.50
C LYS A 230 -2.43 15.91 14.29
N PHE A 231 -3.13 15.17 15.12
CA PHE A 231 -4.59 15.11 15.13
C PHE A 231 -5.11 16.01 16.25
N GLU A 232 -6.20 16.73 16.00
CA GLU A 232 -6.87 17.50 17.05
C GLU A 232 -7.41 16.59 18.17
N ASN A 233 -8.06 15.49 17.79
CA ASN A 233 -8.69 14.51 18.69
C ASN A 233 -7.87 13.22 18.86
N GLU A 234 -6.54 13.34 18.91
CA GLU A 234 -5.59 12.21 18.90
C GLU A 234 -5.90 11.11 19.93
N ARG A 235 -6.27 11.48 21.16
CA ARG A 235 -6.60 10.53 22.24
C ARG A 235 -7.88 9.74 21.97
N ALA A 236 -8.90 10.37 21.38
CA ALA A 236 -10.14 9.70 21.05
C ALA A 236 -9.91 8.71 19.89
N LEU A 237 -9.17 9.13 18.86
CA LEU A 237 -8.79 8.26 17.74
C LEU A 237 -7.96 7.06 18.19
N TRP A 238 -7.08 7.24 19.18
CA TRP A 238 -6.35 6.14 19.80
C TRP A 238 -7.28 5.09 20.41
N GLN A 239 -8.31 5.53 21.16
CA GLN A 239 -9.27 4.63 21.80
C GLN A 239 -10.12 3.90 20.76
N ILE A 240 -10.62 4.62 19.76
CA ILE A 240 -11.39 4.03 18.64
C ILE A 240 -10.54 2.97 17.94
N LEU A 241 -9.31 3.31 17.54
CA LEU A 241 -8.39 2.36 16.89
C LEU A 241 -8.16 1.10 17.74
N MET A 242 -7.86 1.27 19.03
CA MET A 242 -7.62 0.14 19.94
C MET A 242 -8.85 -0.77 20.02
N VAL A 243 -10.04 -0.19 20.20
CA VAL A 243 -11.31 -0.95 20.30
C VAL A 243 -11.62 -1.65 18.98
N THR A 244 -11.55 -0.96 17.84
CA THR A 244 -11.79 -1.54 16.51
C THR A 244 -10.88 -2.75 16.26
N VAL A 245 -9.58 -2.63 16.54
CA VAL A 245 -8.63 -3.75 16.37
C VAL A 245 -8.97 -4.89 17.32
N LYS A 246 -9.26 -4.60 18.59
CA LYS A 246 -9.60 -5.61 19.60
C LYS A 246 -10.88 -6.38 19.25
N GLU A 247 -11.90 -5.68 18.76
CA GLU A 247 -13.16 -6.28 18.33
C GLU A 247 -12.96 -7.18 17.11
N SER A 248 -12.20 -6.73 16.10
CA SER A 248 -11.91 -7.55 14.92
C SER A 248 -11.11 -8.81 15.28
N LEU A 249 -10.14 -8.71 16.20
CA LEU A 249 -9.40 -9.88 16.71
C LEU A 249 -10.31 -10.85 17.49
N GLY A 250 -11.22 -10.32 18.30
CA GLY A 250 -12.20 -11.12 19.04
C GLY A 250 -13.16 -11.86 18.11
N LYS A 251 -13.71 -11.17 17.10
CA LYS A 251 -14.58 -11.77 16.07
C LYS A 251 -13.86 -12.86 15.30
N PHE A 252 -12.59 -12.66 14.93
CA PHE A 252 -11.79 -13.65 14.23
C PHE A 252 -11.58 -14.93 15.07
N ASN A 253 -11.23 -14.78 16.35
CA ASN A 253 -11.02 -15.93 17.24
C ASN A 253 -12.32 -16.69 17.58
N ALA A 254 -13.48 -16.03 17.49
CA ALA A 254 -14.79 -16.65 17.76
C ALA A 254 -15.32 -17.47 16.58
N ILE A 255 -14.75 -17.34 15.38
CA ILE A 255 -15.09 -18.18 14.23
C ILE A 255 -14.32 -19.50 14.39
N PRO A 256 -15.00 -20.65 14.59
CA PRO A 256 -14.30 -21.93 14.64
C PRO A 256 -13.53 -22.11 13.33
N SER A 257 -12.25 -22.44 13.43
CA SER A 257 -11.52 -22.96 12.28
C SER A 257 -12.23 -24.25 11.85
N ILE A 258 -12.90 -24.23 10.70
CA ILE A 258 -13.36 -25.45 10.07
C ILE A 258 -12.09 -26.18 9.62
N ASP A 259 -11.61 -27.07 10.49
CA ASP A 259 -10.55 -27.99 10.19
C ASP A 259 -11.18 -29.10 9.34
N PHE A 260 -10.85 -29.13 8.05
CA PHE A 260 -11.13 -30.28 7.21
C PHE A 260 -10.07 -31.33 7.50
N ASP A 261 -10.06 -31.86 8.72
CA ASP A 261 -9.20 -32.97 9.06
C ASP A 261 -9.74 -34.21 8.32
N THR A 262 -9.10 -34.53 7.20
CA THR A 262 -9.47 -35.68 6.36
C THR A 262 -9.00 -37.01 6.94
N ALA A 263 -8.46 -37.03 8.17
CA ALA A 263 -7.99 -38.25 8.84
C ALA A 263 -9.10 -39.31 8.98
N ASP A 264 -10.37 -38.88 9.13
CA ASP A 264 -11.55 -39.76 9.20
C ASP A 264 -12.46 -39.66 7.96
N ALA A 265 -11.99 -39.05 6.87
CA ALA A 265 -12.77 -39.02 5.64
C ALA A 265 -12.94 -40.46 5.12
N PRO A 266 -14.17 -40.95 4.89
CA PRO A 266 -14.37 -42.27 4.31
C PRO A 266 -13.65 -42.33 2.96
N ASP A 267 -12.84 -43.36 2.75
CA ASP A 267 -12.10 -43.57 1.51
C ASP A 267 -13.12 -43.82 0.39
N ILE A 268 -13.45 -42.78 -0.38
CA ILE A 268 -14.39 -42.87 -1.49
C ILE A 268 -13.62 -43.52 -2.64
N PRO A 269 -13.94 -44.77 -3.01
CA PRO A 269 -13.22 -45.43 -4.08
C PRO A 269 -13.41 -44.65 -5.38
N ILE A 270 -12.28 -44.32 -6.02
CA ILE A 270 -12.26 -43.66 -7.33
C ILE A 270 -12.95 -44.59 -8.33
N PHE A 271 -13.93 -44.05 -9.05
CA PHE A 271 -14.68 -44.79 -10.07
C PHE A 271 -13.72 -45.33 -11.14
N ASP A 272 -13.64 -46.65 -11.25
CA ASP A 272 -12.83 -47.36 -12.23
C ASP A 272 -13.73 -47.83 -13.40
N PRO A 273 -13.65 -47.19 -14.59
CA PRO A 273 -14.49 -47.54 -15.73
C PRO A 273 -14.18 -48.92 -16.33
N SER A 274 -13.12 -49.61 -15.89
CA SER A 274 -12.79 -50.98 -16.31
C SER A 274 -13.48 -52.08 -15.50
N LYS A 275 -14.10 -51.71 -14.36
CA LYS A 275 -14.85 -52.67 -13.51
C LYS A 275 -16.33 -52.69 -13.88
N SER A 276 -16.77 -53.84 -14.39
CA SER A 276 -18.21 -54.15 -14.53
C SER A 276 -18.83 -54.36 -13.14
N THR A 277 -19.58 -53.38 -12.64
CA THR A 277 -20.43 -53.54 -11.46
C THR A 277 -21.58 -54.51 -11.76
N SER A 278 -21.61 -55.65 -11.06
CA SER A 278 -22.70 -56.61 -11.17
C SER A 278 -23.93 -56.11 -10.41
N MET A 279 -25.11 -56.38 -10.97
CA MET A 279 -26.38 -56.01 -10.33
C MET A 279 -26.48 -56.69 -8.96
N PRO A 280 -26.82 -55.97 -7.89
CA PRO A 280 -27.01 -56.58 -6.57
C PRO A 280 -28.14 -57.60 -6.65
N LYS A 281 -27.87 -58.83 -6.19
CA LYS A 281 -28.87 -59.89 -6.16
C LYS A 281 -29.86 -59.59 -5.04
N VAL A 282 -31.12 -59.37 -5.42
CA VAL A 282 -32.22 -59.25 -4.45
C VAL A 282 -32.50 -60.65 -3.92
N ASN A 283 -32.25 -60.86 -2.63
CA ASN A 283 -32.64 -62.08 -1.94
C ASN A 283 -34.03 -61.82 -1.32
N ILE A 284 -35.07 -62.27 -1.99
CA ILE A 284 -36.44 -62.18 -1.50
C ILE A 284 -36.65 -63.37 -0.56
N ASN A 285 -37.02 -63.09 0.70
CA ASN A 285 -37.49 -64.12 1.61
C ASN A 285 -38.88 -64.57 1.16
N PRO A 286 -39.08 -65.84 0.75
CA PRO A 286 -40.38 -66.31 0.26
C PRO A 286 -41.41 -66.53 1.38
N ASP A 287 -41.03 -66.42 2.65
CA ASP A 287 -41.90 -66.65 3.82
C ASP A 287 -42.48 -65.35 4.42
N TYR A 288 -42.62 -64.28 3.63
CA TYR A 288 -43.29 -63.04 4.03
C TYR A 288 -44.58 -62.81 3.25
#